data_AF-A0A0Q4BDV9-F1
#
_entry.id   AF-A0A0Q4BDV9-F1
#
_cell.length_a   1.000
_cell.length_b   1.000
_cell.length_c   1.000
_cell.angle_alpha   90.00
_cell.angle_beta   90.00
_cell.angle_gamma   90.00
#
_symmetry.space_group_name_H-M   'P 1'
#
loop_
_entity.id
_entity.type
_entity.pdbx_description
1 polymer ?
#
loop_
_entity_poly.entity_id
_entity_poly.type
_entity_poly.pdbx_seq_one_letter_code
_entity_poly.pdbx_strand_id
1 'polypeptide(L)' 'RQVVGDLLILSPGVGAQGGSASSAIANGADHVIVGRSIYGAERPREAAEAIAREIASS' A
#
# COMPACT_ATOMS: atom_id res chain seq x y z
N ARG A 1 -2.19 12.70 7.95
CA ARG A 1 -2.42 12.61 9.42
C ARG A 1 -2.56 13.97 10.11
N GLN A 2 -1.59 14.90 10.00
CA GLN A 2 -1.57 16.16 10.78
C GLN A 2 -2.86 17.00 10.74
N VAL A 3 -3.53 17.11 9.59
CA VAL A 3 -4.76 17.93 9.44
C VAL A 3 -6.02 17.17 9.88
N VAL A 4 -6.06 15.87 9.64
CA VAL A 4 -7.28 15.05 9.77
C VAL A 4 -7.38 14.30 11.10
N GLY A 5 -6.33 14.34 11.92
CA GLY A 5 -6.31 13.71 13.24
C GLY A 5 -6.52 12.19 13.14
N ASP A 6 -7.51 11.69 13.88
CA ASP A 6 -7.78 10.26 14.07
C ASP A 6 -8.66 9.61 12.98
N LEU A 7 -8.98 10.33 11.92
CA LEU A 7 -9.67 9.73 10.78
C LEU A 7 -8.84 8.61 10.15
N LEU A 8 -9.54 7.55 9.73
CA LEU A 8 -8.97 6.45 8.97
C LEU A 8 -8.49 6.96 7.60
N ILE A 9 -7.22 6.74 7.28
CA ILE A 9 -6.59 7.12 6.02
C ILE A 9 -6.33 5.87 5.19
N LEU A 10 -7.10 5.74 4.11
CA LEU A 10 -6.90 4.71 3.09
C LEU A 10 -6.20 5.31 1.88
N SER A 11 -5.05 4.74 1.48
CA SER A 11 -4.23 5.28 0.38
C SER A 11 -4.26 4.39 -0.87
N PRO A 12 -4.98 4.77 -1.94
CA PRO A 12 -4.95 4.05 -3.21
C PRO A 12 -3.72 4.42 -4.06
N GLY A 13 -3.39 3.56 -5.02
CA GLY A 13 -2.38 3.85 -6.04
C GLY A 13 -0.98 3.29 -5.78
N VAL A 14 -0.85 2.46 -4.76
CA VAL A 14 0.34 1.65 -4.53
C VAL A 14 0.53 0.61 -5.65
N GLY A 15 1.78 0.39 -6.06
CA GLY A 15 2.18 -0.60 -7.07
C GLY A 15 1.98 -0.09 -8.50
N ALA A 16 0.79 -0.30 -9.08
CA ALA A 16 0.54 -0.13 -10.51
C ALA A 16 0.68 1.32 -11.00
N GLN A 17 0.57 2.29 -10.10
CA GLN A 17 0.76 3.72 -10.39
C GLN A 17 2.13 4.22 -9.89
N GLY A 18 3.03 3.31 -9.52
CA GLY A 18 4.39 3.62 -9.07
C GLY A 18 4.50 4.09 -7.62
N GLY A 19 3.40 4.11 -6.85
CA GLY A 19 3.42 4.46 -5.43
C GLY A 19 4.02 3.33 -4.57
N SER A 20 4.89 3.69 -3.62
CA SER A 20 5.45 2.76 -2.63
C SER A 20 4.48 2.54 -1.48
N ALA A 21 4.26 1.27 -1.13
CA ALA A 21 3.37 0.86 -0.06
C ALA A 21 3.91 1.32 1.29
N SER A 22 5.20 1.10 1.53
CA SER A 22 5.86 1.50 2.76
C SER A 22 5.87 3.00 2.94
N SER A 23 6.15 3.75 1.87
CA SER A 23 6.14 5.22 1.91
C SER A 23 4.76 5.75 2.29
N ALA A 24 3.68 5.17 1.77
CA ALA A 24 2.32 5.59 2.13
C ALA A 24 2.03 5.39 3.63
N ILE A 25 2.40 4.22 4.17
CA ILE A 25 2.25 3.92 5.60
C ILE A 25 3.13 4.85 6.45
N ALA A 26 4.41 5.03 6.09
CA ALA A 26 5.35 5.90 6.79
C ALA A 26 4.90 7.38 6.82
N ASN A 27 4.17 7.83 5.80
CA ASN A 27 3.58 9.16 5.73
C ASN A 27 2.21 9.27 6.44
N GLY A 28 1.79 8.22 7.14
CA GLY A 28 0.63 8.22 8.03
C GLY A 28 -0.67 7.73 7.41
N ALA A 29 -0.61 6.89 6.37
CA ALA A 29 -1.76 6.07 5.99
C ALA A 29 -1.91 4.88 6.95
N ASP A 30 -3.15 4.52 7.28
CA ASP A 30 -3.43 3.34 8.10
C ASP A 30 -3.43 2.06 7.23
N HIS A 31 -3.93 2.19 6.00
CA HIS A 31 -3.95 1.10 5.03
C HIS A 31 -3.66 1.60 3.62
N VAL A 32 -3.14 0.70 2.78
CA VAL A 32 -2.98 0.90 1.34
C VAL A 32 -4.00 0.09 0.57
N ILE A 33 -4.54 0.66 -0.51
CA ILE A 33 -5.45 -0.03 -1.42
C ILE A 33 -4.68 -0.42 -2.67
N VAL A 34 -4.55 -1.72 -2.89
CA VAL A 34 -3.84 -2.30 -4.03
C VAL A 34 -4.81 -3.06 -4.92
N GLY A 35 -4.86 -2.68 -6.20
CA GLY A 35 -5.73 -3.30 -7.20
C GLY A 35 -4.94 -4.11 -8.22
N ARG A 36 -4.77 -3.53 -9.42
CA ARG A 36 -4.20 -4.19 -10.62
C ARG A 36 -2.86 -4.89 -10.38
N SER A 37 -2.04 -4.39 -9.45
CA SER A 37 -0.77 -5.03 -9.08
C SER A 37 -0.92 -6.42 -8.46
N ILE A 38 -2.08 -6.73 -7.86
CA ILE A 38 -2.36 -8.05 -7.29
C ILE A 38 -3.21 -8.86 -8.28
N TYR A 39 -4.42 -8.39 -8.61
CA TYR A 39 -5.34 -9.21 -9.41
C TYR A 39 -4.95 -9.32 -10.89
N GLY A 40 -4.07 -8.44 -11.38
CA GLY A 40 -3.51 -8.49 -12.74
C GLY A 40 -2.15 -9.16 -12.81
N ALA A 41 -1.58 -9.61 -11.70
CA ALA A 41 -0.30 -10.30 -11.68
C ALA A 41 -0.45 -11.76 -12.12
N GLU A 42 0.59 -12.30 -12.74
CA GLU A 42 0.69 -13.73 -13.07
C GLU A 42 0.61 -14.60 -11.80
N ARG A 43 1.17 -14.09 -10.69
CA ARG A 43 1.21 -14.77 -9.39
C ARG A 43 0.64 -13.84 -8.29
N PRO A 44 -0.70 -13.73 -8.16
CA PRO A 44 -1.34 -12.75 -7.27
C PRO A 44 -0.93 -12.87 -5.80
N ARG A 45 -0.74 -14.10 -5.30
CA ARG A 45 -0.27 -14.36 -3.94
C ARG A 45 1.10 -13.72 -3.69
N GLU A 46 2.05 -13.96 -4.59
CA GLU A 46 3.42 -13.46 -4.45
C GLU A 46 3.47 -11.94 -4.57
N ALA A 47 2.65 -11.36 -5.44
CA ALA A 47 2.51 -9.91 -5.53
C ALA A 47 1.99 -9.33 -4.20
N ALA A 48 0.96 -9.92 -3.60
CA ALA A 48 0.44 -9.49 -2.31
C ALA A 48 1.47 -9.65 -1.18
N GLU A 49 2.19 -10.77 -1.14
CA GLU A 49 3.24 -11.01 -0.15
C GLU A 49 4.42 -10.05 -0.29
N ALA A 50 4.81 -9.69 -1.52
CA ALA A 50 5.88 -8.73 -1.76
C ALA A 50 5.53 -7.36 -1.20
N ILE A 51 4.28 -6.91 -1.38
CA ILE A 51 3.79 -5.63 -0.83
C ILE A 51 3.74 -5.69 0.70
N ALA A 52 3.27 -6.79 1.28
CA ALA A 52 3.28 -6.97 2.73
C ALA A 52 4.70 -6.92 3.30
N ARG A 53 5.67 -7.55 2.61
CA ARG A 53 7.09 -7.50 2.98
C ARG A 53 7.67 -6.07 2.86
N GLU A 54 7.33 -5.34 1.80
CA GLU A 54 7.73 -3.93 1.64
C GLU A 54 7.32 -3.11 2.87
N ILE A 55 6.05 -3.19 3.27
CA ILE A 55 5.51 -2.49 4.44
C ILE A 55 6.22 -2.94 5.73
N ALA A 56 6.42 -4.24 5.94
CA ALA A 56 7.03 -4.77 7.16
C ALA A 56 8.53 -4.45 7.30
N SER A 57 9.20 -4.12 6.19
CA SER A 57 10.63 -3.79 6.16
C SER A 57 10.96 -2.30 6.35
N SER A 58 9.93 -1.48 6.62
CA SER A 58 10.03 -0.01 6.65
C SER A 58 9.75 0.60 8.02
#